data_AF-A0A662PMG0-F1
#
_entry.id   AF-A0A662PMG0-F1
#
_cell.length_a   1.000
_cell.length_b   1.000
_cell.length_c   1.000
_cell.angle_alpha   90.00
_cell.angle_beta   90.00
_cell.angle_gamma   90.00
#
_symmetry.space_group_name_H-M   'P 1'
#
loop_
_entity.id
_entity.type
_entity.pdbx_description
1 polymer ?
#
loop_
_entity_poly.entity_id
_entity_poly.type
_entity_poly.pdbx_seq_one_letter_code
_entity_poly.pdbx_strand_id
1 'polypeptide(L)'
;MLEDITDYPRQRFLRIGAHSHVTGLGLDGLKAKPVGDGLVGQIEAREAAGIIVRMIKSGKMAGRAVLFAGPPGTGKTAIAYAIARELGKDVPFVALSGSEIYSSELKKTEVLTQAMRKAIGVRLRERRRVYE
;
A
#
# COMPACT_ATOMS: atom_id res chain seq x y z
N MET A 1 -20.88 -26.42 14.20
CA MET A 1 -20.66 -25.07 13.63
C MET A 1 -19.16 -24.85 13.55
N LEU A 2 -18.64 -24.46 12.39
CA LEU A 2 -17.22 -24.10 12.25
C LEU A 2 -17.11 -22.61 12.56
N GLU A 3 -16.63 -22.26 13.75
CA GLU A 3 -16.36 -20.87 14.11
C GLU A 3 -15.03 -20.42 13.48
N ASP A 4 -15.09 -19.37 12.67
CA ASP A 4 -13.92 -18.75 12.06
C ASP A 4 -13.19 -17.94 13.15
N ILE A 5 -12.03 -18.41 13.62
CA ILE A 5 -11.22 -17.82 14.72
C ILE A 5 -10.55 -16.49 14.30
N THR A 6 -11.12 -15.77 13.33
CA THR A 6 -10.50 -14.58 12.72
C THR A 6 -10.75 -13.27 13.48
N ASP A 7 -11.61 -13.28 14.50
CA ASP A 7 -12.08 -12.04 15.16
C ASP A 7 -11.39 -11.73 16.50
N TYR A 8 -10.09 -12.05 16.64
CA TYR A 8 -9.30 -11.37 17.65
C TYR A 8 -8.95 -9.98 17.11
N PRO A 9 -9.49 -8.88 17.68
CA PRO A 9 -9.09 -7.55 17.27
C PRO A 9 -7.63 -7.37 17.66
N ARG A 10 -6.71 -7.58 16.70
CA ARG A 10 -5.36 -7.04 16.83
C ARG A 10 -5.54 -5.54 16.94
N GLN A 11 -5.46 -5.03 18.16
CA GLN A 11 -5.49 -3.62 18.46
C GLN A 11 -4.23 -3.01 17.82
N ARG A 12 -4.33 -2.68 16.53
CA ARG A 12 -3.27 -2.05 15.77
C ARG A 12 -3.13 -0.67 16.40
N PHE A 13 -2.05 -0.42 17.11
CA PHE A 13 -1.69 0.93 17.55
C PHE A 13 -1.57 1.81 16.31
N LEU A 14 -2.62 2.57 16.01
CA LEU A 14 -2.65 3.51 14.91
C LEU A 14 -1.84 4.73 15.35
N ARG A 15 -0.57 4.78 14.97
CA ARG A 15 0.24 5.99 15.12
C ARG A 15 -0.25 7.04 14.12
N ILE A 16 -0.64 8.21 14.63
CA ILE A 16 -0.97 9.36 13.80
C ILE A 16 0.32 9.82 13.11
N GLY A 17 0.27 9.97 11.79
CA GLY A 17 1.40 10.39 10.96
C GLY A 17 0.93 11.20 9.76
N ALA A 18 1.88 11.75 8.99
CA ALA A 18 1.63 12.69 7.90
C ALA A 18 0.62 12.19 6.84
N HIS A 19 0.48 10.88 6.65
CA HIS A 19 -0.45 10.27 5.69
C HIS A 19 -1.49 9.34 6.35
N SER A 20 -1.67 9.44 7.68
CA SER A 20 -2.63 8.62 8.41
C SER A 20 -4.10 8.90 8.06
N HIS A 21 -4.38 10.10 7.54
CA HIS A 21 -5.71 10.52 7.07
C HIS A 21 -6.08 9.94 5.70
N VAL A 22 -5.14 9.35 4.96
CA VAL A 22 -5.39 8.79 3.62
C VAL A 22 -5.93 7.37 3.76
N THR A 23 -7.18 7.17 3.36
CA THR A 23 -7.88 5.88 3.50
C THR A 23 -8.06 5.13 2.19
N GLY A 24 -7.81 5.78 1.04
CA GLY A 24 -8.02 5.23 -0.30
C GLY A 24 -7.82 6.29 -1.38
N LEU A 25 -8.15 5.96 -2.63
CA LEU A 25 -8.00 6.90 -3.76
C LEU A 25 -9.22 7.82 -3.95
N GLY A 26 -10.36 7.58 -3.31
CA GLY A 26 -11.56 8.43 -3.41
C GLY A 26 -12.17 8.45 -4.81
N LEU A 27 -12.15 7.31 -5.49
CA LEU A 27 -12.66 7.15 -6.85
C LEU A 27 -14.10 6.63 -6.85
N ASP A 28 -14.90 7.12 -7.78
CA ASP A 28 -16.15 6.48 -8.20
C ASP A 28 -15.91 5.77 -9.54
N GLY A 29 -15.70 4.45 -9.48
CA GLY A 29 -15.27 3.64 -10.60
C GLY A 29 -13.82 3.95 -11.05
N LEU A 30 -13.66 4.89 -11.98
CA LEU A 30 -12.36 5.42 -12.42
C LEU A 30 -12.28 6.94 -12.32
N LYS A 31 -13.36 7.62 -11.94
CA LYS A 31 -13.40 9.08 -11.85
C LYS A 31 -13.11 9.53 -10.43
N ALA A 32 -12.21 10.49 -10.26
CA ALA A 32 -11.87 10.98 -8.93
C ALA A 32 -12.88 12.02 -8.44
N LYS A 33 -13.38 11.85 -7.21
CA LYS A 33 -14.16 12.90 -6.54
C LYS A 33 -13.24 14.07 -6.19
N PRO A 34 -13.71 15.34 -6.27
CA PRO A 34 -12.89 16.50 -5.90
C PRO A 34 -12.28 16.38 -4.49
N VAL A 35 -13.03 15.79 -3.56
CA VAL A 35 -12.58 15.38 -2.22
C VAL A 35 -13.03 13.94 -1.99
N GLY A 36 -12.14 13.06 -1.56
CA GLY A 36 -12.50 11.67 -1.26
C GLY A 36 -11.38 10.89 -0.59
N ASP A 37 -11.73 10.05 0.38
CA ASP A 37 -10.82 9.13 1.10
C ASP A 37 -9.54 9.77 1.65
N GLY A 38 -9.66 11.03 2.11
CA GLY A 38 -8.55 11.81 2.66
C GLY A 38 -7.70 12.54 1.62
N LEU A 39 -8.00 12.41 0.32
CA LEU A 39 -7.35 13.16 -0.76
C LEU A 39 -8.22 14.31 -1.26
N VAL A 40 -7.57 15.40 -1.66
CA VAL A 40 -8.19 16.60 -2.24
C VAL A 40 -7.50 16.94 -3.55
N GLY A 41 -8.27 17.20 -4.60
CA GLY A 41 -7.74 17.51 -5.92
C GLY A 41 -6.94 16.36 -6.53
N GLN A 42 -5.88 16.69 -7.29
CA GLN A 42 -5.02 15.75 -8.02
C GLN A 42 -5.84 14.71 -8.82
N ILE A 43 -6.85 15.19 -9.54
CA ILE A 43 -7.87 14.36 -10.21
C ILE A 43 -7.19 13.40 -11.18
N GLU A 44 -6.47 13.91 -12.16
CA GLU A 44 -5.79 13.09 -13.18
C GLU A 44 -4.83 12.06 -12.57
N ALA A 45 -4.05 12.46 -11.56
CA ALA A 45 -3.10 11.57 -10.90
C ALA A 45 -3.81 10.44 -10.11
N ARG A 46 -4.96 10.74 -9.49
CA ARG A 46 -5.78 9.75 -8.76
C ARG A 46 -6.49 8.80 -9.71
N GLU A 47 -7.00 9.30 -10.83
CA GLU A 47 -7.62 8.47 -11.87
C GLU A 47 -6.59 7.52 -12.50
N ALA A 48 -5.40 8.02 -12.84
CA ALA A 48 -4.29 7.20 -13.30
C ALA A 48 -3.86 6.15 -12.25
N ALA A 49 -3.81 6.53 -10.97
CA ALA A 49 -3.57 5.60 -9.87
C ALA A 49 -4.67 4.51 -9.78
N GLY A 50 -5.93 4.85 -10.08
CA GLY A 50 -7.02 3.88 -10.18
C GLY A 50 -6.80 2.83 -11.25
N ILE A 51 -6.29 3.22 -12.42
CA ILE A 51 -5.90 2.29 -13.49
C ILE A 51 -4.77 1.37 -13.00
N ILE A 52 -3.76 1.92 -12.31
CA ILE A 52 -2.66 1.14 -11.72
C ILE A 52 -3.19 0.09 -10.74
N VAL A 53 -4.09 0.48 -9.82
CA VAL A 53 -4.71 -0.45 -8.88
C VAL A 53 -5.43 -1.58 -9.61
N ARG A 54 -6.19 -1.28 -10.67
CA ARG A 54 -6.87 -2.30 -11.49
C ARG A 54 -5.87 -3.22 -12.19
N MET A 55 -4.77 -2.68 -12.71
CA MET A 55 -3.71 -3.49 -13.33
C MET A 55 -3.03 -4.43 -12.32
N ILE A 56 -2.80 -3.96 -11.09
CA ILE A 56 -2.25 -4.78 -10.01
C ILE A 56 -3.25 -5.89 -9.63
N LYS A 57 -4.52 -5.55 -9.41
CA LYS A 57 -5.57 -6.52 -9.06
C LYS A 57 -5.80 -7.58 -10.15
N SER A 58 -5.58 -7.22 -11.42
CA SER A 58 -5.65 -8.16 -12.56
C SER A 58 -4.34 -8.92 -12.84
N GLY A 59 -3.30 -8.71 -12.04
CA GLY A 59 -2.00 -9.40 -12.18
C GLY A 59 -1.14 -8.93 -13.36
N LYS A 60 -1.53 -7.85 -14.05
CA LYS A 60 -0.84 -7.36 -15.27
C LYS A 60 0.29 -6.37 -14.99
N MET A 61 0.67 -6.16 -13.72
CA MET A 61 1.67 -5.16 -13.30
C MET A 61 2.98 -5.77 -12.77
N ALA A 62 3.15 -7.08 -12.82
CA ALA A 62 4.37 -7.73 -12.32
C ALA A 62 5.63 -7.22 -13.05
N GLY A 63 6.68 -6.89 -12.29
CA GLY A 63 7.97 -6.43 -12.84
C GLY A 63 7.97 -5.01 -13.43
N ARG A 64 6.91 -4.22 -13.21
CA ARG A 64 6.82 -2.83 -13.68
C ARG A 64 7.00 -1.83 -12.54
N ALA A 65 7.55 -0.67 -12.87
CA ALA A 65 7.70 0.44 -11.94
C ALA A 65 6.78 1.61 -12.35
N VAL A 66 6.32 2.36 -11.36
CA VAL A 66 5.57 3.61 -11.55
C VAL A 66 6.37 4.74 -10.93
N LEU A 67 6.53 5.83 -11.69
CA LEU A 67 7.21 7.04 -11.23
C LEU A 67 6.20 8.17 -11.05
N PHE A 68 6.12 8.72 -9.84
CA PHE A 68 5.41 9.97 -9.58
C PHE A 68 6.40 11.13 -9.63
N ALA A 69 6.26 12.00 -10.62
CA ALA A 69 7.10 13.18 -10.79
C ALA A 69 6.29 14.47 -10.57
N GLY A 70 6.94 15.50 -10.02
CA GLY A 70 6.35 16.82 -9.82
C GLY A 70 7.00 17.60 -8.67
N PRO A 71 6.63 18.88 -8.49
CA PRO A 71 7.19 19.75 -7.43
C PRO A 71 7.01 19.20 -6.01
N PRO A 72 7.85 19.57 -5.03
CA PRO A 72 7.66 19.16 -3.64
C PRO A 72 6.28 19.60 -3.11
N GLY A 73 5.70 18.83 -2.19
CA GLY A 73 4.39 19.15 -1.58
C GLY A 73 3.15 18.78 -2.39
N THR A 74 3.29 18.26 -3.62
CA THR A 74 2.12 17.93 -4.49
C THR A 74 1.40 16.61 -4.18
N GLY A 75 1.68 15.97 -3.05
CA GLY A 75 0.96 14.76 -2.63
C GLY A 75 1.40 13.44 -3.28
N LYS A 76 2.56 13.38 -3.95
CA LYS A 76 3.10 12.14 -4.55
C LYS A 76 3.14 10.96 -3.58
N THR A 77 3.72 11.17 -2.40
CA THR A 77 3.80 10.15 -1.35
C THR A 77 2.41 9.78 -0.82
N ALA A 78 1.49 10.75 -0.72
CA ALA A 78 0.12 10.50 -0.28
C ALA A 78 -0.64 9.60 -1.27
N ILE A 79 -0.45 9.79 -2.59
CA ILE A 79 -1.04 8.93 -3.62
C ILE A 79 -0.47 7.50 -3.54
N ALA A 80 0.84 7.35 -3.26
CA ALA A 80 1.44 6.03 -3.06
C ALA A 80 0.81 5.29 -1.85
N TYR A 81 0.57 6.00 -0.74
CA TYR A 81 -0.18 5.46 0.40
C TYR A 81 -1.62 5.09 0.02
N ALA A 82 -2.31 5.96 -0.74
CA ALA A 82 -3.67 5.71 -1.19
C ALA A 82 -3.78 4.44 -2.04
N ILE A 83 -2.85 4.22 -2.98
CA ILE A 83 -2.77 2.99 -3.78
C ILE A 83 -2.66 1.76 -2.87
N ALA A 84 -1.78 1.79 -1.88
CA ALA A 84 -1.61 0.65 -0.96
C ALA A 84 -2.89 0.37 -0.18
N ARG A 85 -3.59 1.40 0.30
CA ARG A 85 -4.87 1.27 1.01
C ARG A 85 -5.97 0.71 0.11
N GLU A 86 -6.02 1.14 -1.15
CA GLU A 86 -6.99 0.70 -2.16
C GLU A 86 -6.79 -0.78 -2.57
N LEU A 87 -5.55 -1.28 -2.49
CA LEU A 87 -5.22 -2.69 -2.73
C LEU A 87 -5.65 -3.58 -1.55
N GLY A 88 -5.59 -3.07 -0.33
CA GLY A 88 -6.14 -3.71 0.87
C GLY A 88 -5.39 -3.37 2.16
N LYS A 89 -6.07 -3.47 3.30
CA LYS A 89 -5.51 -3.15 4.64
C LYS A 89 -4.35 -4.06 5.08
N ASP A 90 -4.24 -5.23 4.47
CA ASP A 90 -3.22 -6.24 4.76
C ASP A 90 -2.05 -6.19 3.77
N VAL A 91 -2.11 -5.33 2.75
CA VAL A 91 -1.03 -5.20 1.78
C VAL A 91 0.14 -4.48 2.46
N PRO A 92 1.35 -5.07 2.48
CA PRO A 92 2.51 -4.42 3.07
C PRO A 92 2.89 -3.18 2.25
N PHE A 93 3.15 -2.07 2.94
CA PHE A 93 3.70 -0.86 2.35
C PHE A 93 5.07 -0.61 2.97
N VAL A 94 6.11 -0.57 2.13
CA VAL A 94 7.49 -0.34 2.56
C VAL A 94 7.94 1.00 1.98
N ALA A 95 8.10 2.00 2.85
CA ALA A 95 8.78 3.24 2.50
C ALA A 95 10.29 3.02 2.66
N LEU A 96 11.06 3.38 1.63
CA LEU A 96 12.51 3.32 1.62
C LEU A 96 13.04 4.63 1.05
N SER A 97 13.88 5.33 1.82
CA SER A 97 14.61 6.50 1.31
C SER A 97 15.86 6.04 0.55
N GLY A 98 16.23 6.77 -0.51
CA GLY A 98 17.44 6.46 -1.27
C GLY A 98 18.72 6.51 -0.42
N SER A 99 18.74 7.35 0.62
CA SER A 99 19.85 7.44 1.58
C SER A 99 19.98 6.18 2.44
N GLU A 100 18.88 5.48 2.72
CA GLU A 100 18.88 4.25 3.55
C GLU A 100 19.52 3.05 2.82
N ILE A 101 19.69 3.13 1.50
CA ILE A 101 20.37 2.09 0.71
C ILE A 101 21.87 2.06 1.00
N TYR A 102 22.44 3.19 1.42
CA TYR A 102 23.86 3.32 1.72
C TYR A 102 24.10 2.95 3.18
N SER A 103 24.77 1.82 3.41
CA SER A 103 25.13 1.31 4.73
C SER A 103 26.60 0.92 4.78
N SER A 104 27.23 1.10 5.94
CA SER A 104 28.59 0.61 6.23
C SER A 104 28.63 -0.89 6.50
N GLU A 105 27.51 -1.47 6.94
CA GLU A 105 27.42 -2.86 7.41
C GLU A 105 26.89 -3.81 6.32
N LEU A 106 25.96 -3.33 5.50
CA LEU A 106 25.29 -4.13 4.48
C LEU A 106 25.62 -3.64 3.07
N LYS A 107 25.75 -4.58 2.14
CA LYS A 107 25.88 -4.27 0.71
C LYS A 107 24.57 -3.65 0.20
N LYS A 108 24.68 -2.67 -0.70
CA LYS A 108 23.52 -1.99 -1.33
C LYS A 108 22.51 -2.98 -1.93
N THR A 109 23.00 -4.05 -2.55
CA THR A 109 22.17 -5.10 -3.15
C THR A 109 21.37 -5.89 -2.11
N GLU A 110 21.95 -6.15 -0.93
CA GLU A 110 21.27 -6.84 0.16
C GLU A 110 20.17 -5.97 0.75
N VAL A 111 20.44 -4.68 0.96
CA VAL A 111 19.42 -3.72 1.46
C VAL A 111 18.23 -3.67 0.52
N LEU A 112 18.46 -3.57 -0.80
CA LEU A 112 17.39 -3.60 -1.80
C LEU A 112 16.64 -4.94 -1.81
N THR A 113 17.36 -6.05 -1.74
CA THR A 113 16.75 -7.40 -1.73
C THR A 113 15.86 -7.58 -0.50
N GLN A 114 16.31 -7.12 0.67
CA GLN A 114 15.52 -7.14 1.89
C GLN A 114 14.27 -6.25 1.79
N ALA A 115 14.40 -5.04 1.24
CA ALA A 115 13.25 -4.16 1.03
C ALA A 115 12.20 -4.79 0.12
N MET A 116 12.62 -5.44 -0.97
CA MET A 116 11.73 -6.16 -1.88
C MET A 116 11.05 -7.34 -1.18
N ARG A 117 11.79 -8.14 -0.40
CA ARG A 117 11.21 -9.26 0.36
C ARG A 117 10.18 -8.77 1.39
N LYS A 118 10.44 -7.66 2.09
CA LYS A 118 9.50 -7.05 3.04
C LYS A 118 8.21 -6.55 2.38
N ALA A 119 8.29 -6.16 1.11
CA ALA A 119 7.14 -5.69 0.34
C ALA A 119 6.28 -6.82 -0.26
N ILE A 120 6.71 -8.09 -0.17
CA ILE A 120 5.96 -9.24 -0.67
C ILE A 120 5.24 -9.92 0.50
N GLY A 121 3.91 -9.79 0.53
CA GLY A 121 3.07 -10.44 1.53
C GLY A 121 2.59 -11.81 1.07
N VAL A 122 2.69 -12.83 1.94
CA VAL A 122 2.10 -14.16 1.72
C VAL A 122 0.95 -14.35 2.70
N ARG A 123 -0.26 -14.61 2.18
CA ARG A 123 -1.43 -14.91 3.01
C ARG A 123 -1.63 -16.43 3.07
N LEU A 124 -1.49 -17.00 4.25
CA LEU A 124 -1.71 -18.41 4.54
C LEU A 124 -3.07 -18.56 5.25
N ARG A 125 -3.90 -19.51 4.79
CA ARG A 125 -5.15 -19.88 5.47
C ARG A 125 -5.02 -21.32 5.95
N GLU A 126 -4.99 -21.51 7.26
CA GLU A 126 -4.97 -22.83 7.90
C GLU A 126 -6.38 -23.17 8.40
N ARG A 127 -6.84 -24.41 8.19
CA ARG A 127 -8.08 -24.93 8.78
C ARG A 127 -7.71 -25.90 9.89
N ARG A 128 -8.12 -25.63 11.13
CA ARG A 128 -7.95 -26.54 12.27
C ARG A 128 -9.30 -27.04 12.74
N ARG A 129 -9.35 -28.32 13.13
CA ARG A 129 -10.49 -28.88 13.87
C ARG A 129 -10.32 -28.49 15.32
N VAL A 130 -11.32 -27.80 15.86
CA VAL A 130 -11.42 -27.52 17.30
C VAL A 130 -12.24 -28.68 17.88
N TYR A 131 -11.66 -29.41 18.82
CA TYR A 131 -12.37 -30.39 19.63
C TYR A 131 -12.72 -29.71 20.95
N GLU A 132 -13.99 -29.80 21.32
CA GLU A 132 -14.55 -29.29 22.59
C GLU A 132 -14.22 -30.24 23.75
#